data_AF-A0A947UF48-F1
#
_entry.id   AF-A0A947UF48-F1
#
_cell.length_a   1.000
_cell.length_b   1.000
_cell.length_c   1.000
_cell.angle_alpha   90.00
_cell.angle_beta   90.00
_cell.angle_gamma   90.00
#
_symmetry.space_group_name_H-M   'P 1'
#
loop_
_entity.id
_entity.type
_entity.pdbx_description
1 polymer ?
#
loop_
_entity_poly.entity_id
_entity_poly.type
_entity_poly.pdbx_seq_one_letter_code
_entity_poly.pdbx_strand_id
1 'polypeptide(L)'
;MIEATLLFDHDHAFFGEIETHGGTFRHAMLSEAGERRLESHLREWQVRGVPVLREVVRSNVSGHPVVFFQERVQVRTQGFLQAARQWFESHGIAAITVDRDVLRCWSHIARLPLDPRERFLLLISLRGSRRADLLACEKTLLEAVEAADVGREKMTKAIGKLWDRAAKELVAKFAA
;
A
#
# COMPACT_ATOMS: atom_id res chain seq x y z
N MET A 1 2.09 -9.34 18.50
CA MET A 1 1.68 -7.96 18.14
C MET A 1 1.20 -7.99 16.70
N ILE A 2 0.11 -7.28 16.37
CA ILE A 2 -0.34 -7.12 14.97
C ILE A 2 0.39 -5.91 14.40
N GLU A 3 0.97 -6.08 13.22
CA GLU A 3 1.71 -5.05 12.49
C GLU A 3 1.20 -4.98 11.06
N ALA A 4 1.00 -3.77 10.55
CA ALA A 4 0.64 -3.53 9.16
C ALA A 4 1.88 -3.05 8.38
N THR A 5 2.06 -3.58 7.18
CA THR A 5 3.10 -3.14 6.24
C THR A 5 2.43 -2.61 4.99
N LEU A 6 2.58 -1.31 4.78
CA LEU A 6 2.06 -0.58 3.63
C LEU A 6 3.08 -0.66 2.49
N LEU A 7 2.60 -0.98 1.28
CA LEU A 7 3.40 -1.23 0.09
C LEU A 7 3.22 -0.10 -0.91
N PHE A 8 4.33 0.41 -1.43
CA PHE A 8 4.36 1.49 -2.40
C PHE A 8 5.32 1.18 -3.54
N ASP A 9 5.07 1.73 -4.71
CA ASP A 9 6.06 1.76 -5.79
C ASP A 9 7.06 2.92 -5.64
N HIS A 10 7.94 3.05 -6.62
CA HIS A 10 8.93 4.11 -6.73
C HIS A 10 8.33 5.52 -6.92
N ASP A 11 7.11 5.62 -7.44
CA ASP A 11 6.36 6.87 -7.62
C ASP A 11 5.44 7.17 -6.43
N HIS A 12 5.56 6.37 -5.35
CA HIS A 12 4.75 6.44 -4.13
C HIS A 12 3.28 6.06 -4.31
N ALA A 13 2.92 5.41 -5.42
CA ALA A 13 1.60 4.82 -5.61
C ALA A 13 1.41 3.65 -4.63
N PHE A 14 0.26 3.65 -3.95
CA PHE A 14 -0.07 2.64 -2.97
C PHE A 14 -0.51 1.33 -3.64
N PHE A 15 0.22 0.25 -3.37
CA PHE A 15 -0.11 -1.10 -3.83
C PHE A 15 -0.98 -1.87 -2.84
N GLY A 16 -0.87 -1.60 -1.54
CA GLY A 16 -1.69 -2.31 -0.57
C GLY A 16 -1.06 -2.44 0.79
N GLU A 17 -1.69 -3.27 1.60
CA GLU A 17 -1.33 -3.54 2.98
C GLU A 17 -1.16 -5.04 3.18
N ILE A 18 -0.12 -5.41 3.94
CA ILE A 18 0.06 -6.76 4.47
C ILE A 18 -0.02 -6.70 5.99
N GLU A 19 -0.95 -7.45 6.56
CA GLU A 19 -1.05 -7.64 7.99
C GLU A 19 -0.22 -8.86 8.42
N THR A 20 0.57 -8.67 9.47
CA THR A 20 1.33 -9.74 10.11
C THR A 20 1.04 -9.84 11.61
N HIS A 21 1.20 -11.04 12.16
CA HIS A 21 1.11 -11.27 13.60
C HIS A 21 2.37 -12.00 14.09
N GLY A 22 3.21 -11.31 14.85
CA GLY A 22 4.49 -11.87 15.30
C GLY A 22 5.37 -12.31 14.13
N GLY A 23 5.43 -11.50 13.07
CA GLY A 23 6.21 -11.78 11.85
C GLY A 23 5.57 -12.77 10.87
N THR A 24 4.47 -13.44 11.24
CA THR A 24 3.74 -14.38 10.36
C THR A 24 2.69 -13.67 9.51
N PHE A 25 2.45 -14.13 8.29
CA PHE A 25 1.41 -13.61 7.40
C PHE A 25 0.00 -13.88 7.95
N ARG A 26 -0.87 -12.88 7.89
CA ARG A 26 -2.30 -13.03 8.24
C ARG A 26 -3.16 -12.85 7.00
N HIS A 27 -3.11 -11.66 6.40
CA HIS A 27 -3.86 -11.34 5.20
C HIS A 27 -3.18 -10.18 4.46
N ALA A 28 -3.64 -9.94 3.22
CA ALA A 28 -3.24 -8.79 2.43
C ALA A 28 -4.48 -8.14 1.82
N MET A 29 -4.47 -6.81 1.74
CA MET A 29 -5.44 -6.01 1.01
C MET A 29 -4.71 -5.22 -0.06
N LEU A 30 -5.02 -5.47 -1.32
CA LEU A 30 -4.34 -4.81 -2.43
C LEU A 30 -5.23 -3.75 -3.07
N SER A 31 -4.61 -2.67 -3.56
CA SER A 31 -5.27 -1.78 -4.53
C SER A 31 -5.31 -2.46 -5.90
N GLU A 32 -6.10 -1.96 -6.83
CA GLU A 32 -6.14 -2.47 -8.21
C GLU A 32 -4.74 -2.50 -8.87
N ALA A 33 -3.92 -1.49 -8.60
CA ALA A 33 -2.53 -1.44 -9.06
C ALA A 33 -1.68 -2.53 -8.37
N GLY A 34 -1.89 -2.75 -7.07
CA GLY A 34 -1.24 -3.81 -6.32
C GLY A 34 -1.66 -5.20 -6.77
N GLU A 35 -2.94 -5.45 -7.06
CA GLU A 35 -3.43 -6.74 -7.55
C GLU A 35 -2.72 -7.13 -8.85
N ARG A 36 -2.70 -6.21 -9.83
CA ARG A 36 -1.98 -6.40 -11.09
C ARG A 36 -0.50 -6.74 -10.89
N ARG A 37 0.14 -6.20 -9.84
CA ARG A 37 1.58 -6.31 -9.61
C ARG A 37 1.97 -7.48 -8.70
N LEU A 38 1.15 -7.81 -7.70
CA LEU A 38 1.54 -8.64 -6.55
C LEU A 38 0.67 -9.88 -6.36
N GLU A 39 -0.53 -9.95 -6.94
CA GLU A 39 -1.48 -11.02 -6.64
C GLU A 39 -0.90 -12.41 -6.96
N SER A 40 -0.29 -12.58 -8.13
CA SER A 40 0.32 -13.85 -8.54
C SER A 40 1.43 -14.29 -7.59
N HIS A 41 2.25 -13.35 -7.13
CA HIS A 41 3.33 -13.61 -6.17
C HIS A 41 2.79 -13.97 -4.79
N LEU A 42 1.80 -13.25 -4.27
CA LEU A 42 1.18 -13.57 -2.98
C LEU A 42 0.52 -14.95 -3.00
N ARG A 43 -0.16 -15.31 -4.09
CA ARG A 43 -0.73 -16.66 -4.29
C ARG A 43 0.38 -17.73 -4.30
N GLU A 44 1.49 -17.48 -5.00
CA GLU A 44 2.64 -18.39 -4.99
C GLU A 44 3.23 -18.55 -3.58
N TRP A 45 3.38 -17.45 -2.84
CA TRP A 45 3.95 -17.47 -1.50
C TRP A 45 3.11 -18.29 -0.52
N GLN A 46 1.78 -18.24 -0.64
CA GLN A 46 0.90 -19.05 0.19
C GLN A 46 1.09 -20.55 -0.03
N VAL A 47 1.55 -20.98 -1.21
CA VAL A 47 1.78 -22.39 -1.55
C VAL A 47 3.23 -22.81 -1.30
N ARG A 48 4.19 -21.99 -1.73
CA ARG A 48 5.61 -22.34 -1.81
C ARG A 48 6.49 -21.61 -0.82
N GLY A 49 6.01 -20.51 -0.24
CA GLY A 49 6.83 -19.59 0.55
C GLY A 49 7.51 -18.51 -0.30
N VAL A 50 7.98 -17.48 0.40
CA VAL A 50 8.69 -16.33 -0.16
C VAL A 50 10.09 -16.76 -0.57
N PRO A 51 10.52 -16.53 -1.83
CA PRO A 51 11.87 -16.86 -2.24
C PRO A 51 12.88 -15.86 -1.66
N VAL A 52 13.93 -16.40 -1.03
CA VAL A 52 15.02 -15.63 -0.45
C VAL A 52 16.34 -16.18 -0.98
N LEU A 53 17.19 -15.28 -1.50
CA LEU A 53 18.53 -15.64 -1.92
C LEU A 53 19.45 -15.71 -0.69
N ARG A 54 20.14 -16.84 -0.51
CA ARG A 54 21.09 -17.06 0.57
C ARG A 54 22.49 -17.28 0.01
N GLU A 55 23.46 -16.60 0.59
CA GLU A 55 24.89 -16.80 0.33
C GLU A 55 25.40 -17.96 1.21
N VAL A 56 26.00 -18.98 0.61
CA VAL A 56 26.47 -20.17 1.36
C VAL A 56 27.90 -19.99 1.88
N VAL A 57 28.75 -19.30 1.11
CA VAL A 57 30.18 -19.14 1.42
C VAL A 57 30.62 -17.74 0.99
N ARG A 58 31.00 -16.91 1.97
CA ARG A 58 31.82 -15.72 1.71
C ARG A 58 33.25 -16.18 1.53
N SER A 59 33.84 -15.89 0.38
CA SER A 59 35.26 -16.14 0.11
C SER A 59 36.12 -15.36 1.11
N ASN A 60 36.74 -16.07 2.04
CA ASN A 60 37.92 -15.62 2.74
C ASN A 60 39.13 -16.20 1.97
N VAL A 61 39.79 -15.32 1.21
CA VAL A 61 41.22 -15.41 0.83
C VAL A 61 41.62 -16.17 -0.46
N SER A 62 40.78 -17.00 -1.12
CA SER A 62 41.32 -17.89 -2.19
C SER A 62 40.51 -18.05 -3.50
N GLY A 63 39.87 -17.00 -4.02
CA GLY A 63 39.37 -17.00 -5.41
C GLY A 63 38.25 -18.00 -5.77
N HIS A 64 37.58 -18.60 -4.77
CA HIS A 64 36.43 -19.47 -5.03
C HIS A 64 35.16 -18.67 -5.41
N PRO A 65 34.30 -19.20 -6.30
CA PRO A 65 33.07 -18.54 -6.72
C PRO A 65 32.08 -18.42 -5.56
N VAL A 66 31.44 -17.26 -5.45
CA VAL A 66 30.33 -17.05 -4.51
C VAL A 66 29.15 -17.89 -4.99
N VAL A 67 28.71 -18.85 -4.17
CA VAL A 67 27.56 -19.70 -4.47
C VAL A 67 26.34 -19.18 -3.73
N PHE A 68 25.27 -18.97 -4.48
CA PHE A 68 23.95 -18.61 -3.96
C PHE A 68 22.98 -19.78 -4.14
N PHE A 69 22.06 -19.94 -3.19
CA PHE A 69 20.90 -20.80 -3.37
C PHE A 69 19.62 -20.06 -2.97
N GLN A 70 18.49 -20.54 -3.48
CA GLN A 70 17.18 -19.98 -3.19
C GLN A 70 16.51 -20.81 -2.10
N GLU A 71 16.36 -20.22 -0.93
CA GLU A 71 15.53 -20.73 0.16
C GLU A 71 14.08 -20.25 -0.03
N ARG A 72 13.12 -21.00 0.49
CA ARG A 72 11.70 -20.61 0.50
C ARG A 72 11.19 -20.49 1.94
N VAL A 73 10.90 -19.27 2.37
CA VAL A 73 10.40 -18.98 3.73
C VAL A 73 8.89 -19.08 3.76
N GLN A 74 8.35 -20.00 4.57
CA GLN A 74 6.91 -20.24 4.66
C GLN A 74 6.18 -19.06 5.31
N VAL A 75 5.00 -18.72 4.80
CA VAL A 75 4.21 -17.55 5.26
C VAL A 75 3.76 -17.66 6.72
N ARG A 76 3.72 -18.87 7.27
CA ARG A 76 3.35 -19.16 8.67
C ARG A 76 4.53 -19.05 9.65
N THR A 77 5.73 -18.76 9.16
CA THR A 77 6.93 -18.64 10.00
C THR A 77 7.17 -17.20 10.41
N GLN A 78 7.81 -16.99 11.57
CA GLN A 78 8.13 -15.64 12.07
C GLN A 78 9.07 -14.87 11.13
N GLY A 79 9.83 -15.58 10.29
CA GLY A 79 10.72 -15.00 9.29
C GLY A 79 10.01 -14.47 8.03
N PHE A 80 8.70 -14.65 7.89
CA PHE A 80 7.96 -14.24 6.68
C PHE A 80 8.13 -12.75 6.38
N LEU A 81 7.93 -11.86 7.36
CA LEU A 81 7.99 -10.42 7.11
C LEU A 81 9.38 -9.98 6.62
N GLN A 82 10.45 -10.56 7.17
CA GLN A 82 11.80 -10.26 6.73
C GLN A 82 12.05 -10.75 5.30
N ALA A 83 11.62 -11.98 4.97
CA ALA A 83 11.72 -12.53 3.63
C ALA A 83 10.93 -11.70 2.60
N ALA A 84 9.71 -11.29 2.95
CA ALA A 84 8.87 -10.46 2.12
C ALA A 84 9.52 -9.09 1.87
N ARG A 85 10.09 -8.44 2.89
CA ARG A 85 10.81 -7.17 2.75
C ARG A 85 11.99 -7.26 1.77
N GLN A 86 12.81 -8.31 1.89
CA GLN A 86 13.92 -8.53 0.95
C GLN A 86 13.43 -8.73 -0.48
N TRP A 87 12.32 -9.44 -0.64
CA TRP A 87 11.70 -9.60 -1.95
C TRP A 87 11.15 -8.27 -2.49
N PHE A 88 10.47 -7.48 -1.67
CA PHE A 88 9.94 -6.16 -2.07
C PHE A 88 11.07 -5.23 -2.52
N GLU A 89 12.17 -5.19 -1.77
CA GLU A 89 13.35 -4.41 -2.11
C GLU A 89 13.93 -4.80 -3.49
N SER A 90 14.08 -6.10 -3.76
CA SER A 90 14.58 -6.57 -5.06
C SER A 90 13.61 -6.33 -6.24
N HIS A 91 12.35 -6.00 -5.95
CA HIS A 91 11.32 -5.69 -6.95
C HIS A 91 10.96 -4.20 -7.01
N GLY A 92 11.72 -3.33 -6.33
CA GLY A 92 11.51 -1.88 -6.33
C GLY A 92 10.23 -1.45 -5.60
N ILE A 93 9.83 -2.19 -4.57
CA ILE A 93 8.64 -1.93 -3.76
C ILE A 93 9.09 -1.44 -2.38
N ALA A 94 8.67 -0.24 -2.01
CA ALA A 94 8.89 0.29 -0.68
C ALA A 94 7.89 -0.34 0.30
N ALA A 95 8.41 -1.00 1.33
CA ALA A 95 7.61 -1.63 2.38
C ALA A 95 7.77 -0.86 3.70
N ILE A 96 6.69 -0.22 4.16
CA ILE A 96 6.67 0.63 5.34
C ILE A 96 5.83 -0.02 6.42
N THR A 97 6.47 -0.51 7.48
CA THR A 97 5.76 -1.04 8.64
C THR A 97 5.36 0.09 9.58
N VAL A 98 4.10 0.02 9.99
CA VAL A 98 3.44 1.00 10.84
C VAL A 98 2.77 0.32 12.03
N ASP A 99 2.67 1.06 13.13
CA ASP A 99 1.86 0.64 14.27
C ASP A 99 0.37 0.95 14.03
N ARG A 100 -0.44 0.56 15.02
CA ARG A 100 -1.90 0.70 14.97
C ARG A 100 -2.37 2.16 14.96
N ASP A 101 -1.65 3.06 15.64
CA ASP A 101 -2.07 4.47 15.77
C ASP A 101 -1.82 5.20 14.43
N VAL A 102 -0.68 4.92 13.78
CA VAL A 102 -0.40 5.40 12.42
C VAL A 102 -1.36 4.80 11.40
N LEU A 103 -1.68 3.51 11.50
CA LEU A 103 -2.60 2.83 10.59
C LEU A 103 -4.01 3.45 10.59
N ARG A 104 -4.50 3.89 11.77
CA ARG A 104 -5.78 4.60 11.87
C ARG A 104 -5.76 5.89 11.06
N CYS A 105 -4.73 6.71 11.25
CA CYS A 105 -4.55 7.95 10.50
C CYS A 105 -4.43 7.67 8.98
N TRP A 106 -3.68 6.63 8.60
CA TRP A 106 -3.54 6.20 7.21
C TRP A 106 -4.88 5.88 6.54
N SER A 107 -5.78 5.19 7.25
CA SER A 107 -7.11 4.86 6.71
C SER A 107 -7.94 6.10 6.32
N HIS A 108 -7.72 7.24 7.00
CA HIS A 108 -8.33 8.51 6.65
C HIS A 108 -7.59 9.20 5.49
N ILE A 109 -6.26 9.23 5.52
CA ILE A 109 -5.42 9.81 4.45
C ILE A 109 -5.72 9.16 3.10
N ALA A 110 -5.89 7.83 3.06
CA ALA A 110 -6.20 7.07 1.85
C ALA A 110 -7.52 7.50 1.19
N ARG A 111 -8.46 8.08 1.97
CA ARG A 111 -9.76 8.56 1.47
C ARG A 111 -9.73 9.99 0.96
N LEU A 112 -8.69 10.75 1.29
CA LEU A 112 -8.54 12.14 0.86
C LEU A 112 -8.13 12.22 -0.62
N PRO A 113 -8.55 13.27 -1.35
CA PRO A 113 -8.22 13.48 -2.75
C PRO A 113 -6.79 14.04 -2.93
N LEU A 114 -5.83 13.41 -2.26
CA LEU A 114 -4.41 13.73 -2.32
C LEU A 114 -3.74 12.93 -3.44
N ASP A 115 -2.70 13.50 -4.02
CA ASP A 115 -1.85 12.74 -4.93
C ASP A 115 -1.03 11.66 -4.18
N PRO A 116 -0.47 10.66 -4.87
CA PRO A 116 0.30 9.59 -4.24
C PRO A 116 1.47 10.09 -3.38
N ARG A 117 2.18 11.12 -3.85
CA ARG A 117 3.36 11.68 -3.18
C ARG A 117 2.95 12.39 -1.88
N GLU A 118 1.88 13.18 -1.91
CA GLU A 118 1.33 13.85 -0.72
C GLU A 118 0.91 12.83 0.34
N ARG A 119 0.18 11.78 -0.04
CA ARG A 119 -0.21 10.70 0.89
C ARG A 119 1.00 10.04 1.53
N PHE A 120 2.03 9.76 0.73
CA PHE A 120 3.25 9.13 1.23
C PHE A 120 4.01 10.05 2.20
N LEU A 121 4.15 11.34 1.89
CA LEU A 121 4.81 12.29 2.79
C LEU A 121 4.08 12.44 4.13
N LEU A 122 2.74 12.44 4.11
CA LEU A 122 1.95 12.42 5.34
C LEU A 122 2.21 11.15 6.15
N LEU A 123 2.22 9.98 5.51
CA LEU A 123 2.54 8.72 6.16
C LEU A 123 3.92 8.75 6.85
N ILE A 124 4.96 9.22 6.14
CA ILE A 124 6.30 9.34 6.71
C ILE A 124 6.32 10.29 7.91
N SER A 125 5.58 11.40 7.82
CA SER A 125 5.45 12.35 8.92
C SER A 125 4.80 11.72 10.15
N LEU A 126 3.72 10.95 9.97
CA LEU A 126 3.02 10.26 11.06
C LEU A 126 3.91 9.25 11.79
N ARG A 127 4.79 8.54 11.08
CA ARG A 127 5.70 7.56 11.71
C ARG A 127 6.68 8.18 12.69
N GLY A 128 7.00 9.46 12.53
CA GLY A 128 7.87 10.21 13.46
C GLY A 128 7.12 10.92 14.59
N SER A 129 5.78 10.91 14.57
CA SER A 129 4.95 11.68 15.49
C SER A 129 4.74 10.97 16.82
N ARG A 130 4.50 11.76 17.88
CA ARG A 130 4.12 11.20 19.18
C ARG A 130 2.65 10.79 19.16
N ARG A 131 2.28 9.83 20.01
CA ARG A 131 0.89 9.34 20.10
C ARG A 131 -0.15 10.45 20.34
N ALA A 132 0.17 11.45 21.16
CA ALA A 132 -0.73 12.58 21.39
C ALA A 132 -1.00 13.38 20.11
N ASP A 133 0.03 13.56 19.28
CA ASP A 133 -0.06 14.28 18.01
C ASP A 133 -0.86 13.46 16.98
N LEU A 134 -0.70 12.12 16.99
CA LEU A 134 -1.48 11.22 16.14
C LEU A 134 -2.98 11.29 16.45
N LEU A 135 -3.37 11.35 17.73
CA LEU A 135 -4.78 11.49 18.12
C LEU A 135 -5.38 12.82 17.66
N ALA A 136 -4.62 13.92 17.81
CA ALA A 136 -5.05 15.22 17.31
C ALA A 136 -5.16 15.21 15.77
N CYS A 137 -4.20 14.59 15.09
CA CYS A 137 -4.18 14.45 13.64
C CYS A 137 -5.38 13.62 13.14
N GLU A 138 -5.70 12.49 13.78
CA GLU A 138 -6.84 11.64 13.44
C GLU A 138 -8.15 12.43 13.42
N LYS A 139 -8.38 13.29 14.42
CA LYS A 139 -9.55 14.16 14.47
C LYS A 139 -9.60 15.12 13.27
N THR A 140 -8.49 15.82 12.98
CA THR A 140 -8.42 16.75 11.85
C THR A 140 -8.59 16.03 10.51
N LEU A 141 -8.03 14.83 10.37
CA LEU A 141 -8.20 14.01 9.17
C LEU A 141 -9.66 13.59 8.98
N LEU A 142 -10.38 13.28 10.04
CA LEU A 142 -11.80 12.94 9.98
C LEU A 142 -12.63 14.12 9.44
N GLU A 143 -12.42 15.32 9.98
CA GLU A 143 -13.07 16.56 9.50
C GLU A 143 -12.73 16.84 8.04
N ALA A 144 -11.47 16.62 7.62
CA ALA A 144 -11.03 16.77 6.24
C ALA A 144 -11.70 15.76 5.29
N VAL A 145 -11.88 14.51 5.74
CA VAL A 145 -12.59 13.47 4.98
C VAL A 145 -14.06 13.85 4.79
N GLU A 146 -14.73 14.32 5.84
CA GLU A 146 -16.12 14.79 5.75
C GLU A 146 -16.27 15.96 4.78
N ALA A 147 -15.37 16.95 4.86
CA ALA A 147 -15.36 18.08 3.93
C ALA A 147 -15.13 17.63 2.47
N ALA A 148 -14.22 16.68 2.25
CA ALA A 148 -13.95 16.12 0.93
C ALA A 148 -15.15 15.34 0.37
N ASP A 149 -15.87 14.59 1.21
CA ASP A 149 -17.07 13.84 0.84
C ASP A 149 -18.20 14.78 0.39
N VAL A 150 -18.44 15.86 1.13
CA VAL A 150 -19.41 16.91 0.74
C VAL A 150 -19.00 17.57 -0.58
N GLY A 151 -17.71 17.85 -0.78
CA GLY A 151 -17.18 18.40 -2.03
C GLY A 151 -17.42 17.48 -3.22
N ARG A 152 -17.15 16.18 -3.06
CA ARG A 152 -17.40 15.15 -4.09
C ARG A 152 -18.88 15.08 -4.47
N GLU A 153 -19.78 15.05 -3.49
CA GLU A 153 -21.21 14.99 -3.75
C GLU A 153 -21.71 16.19 -4.57
N LYS A 154 -21.26 17.40 -4.22
CA LYS A 154 -21.59 18.63 -4.97
C LYS A 154 -21.07 18.55 -6.41
N MET A 155 -19.84 18.08 -6.61
CA MET A 155 -19.23 17.96 -7.94
C MET A 155 -19.97 16.92 -8.81
N THR A 156 -20.28 15.75 -8.26
CA THR A 156 -21.06 14.71 -8.96
C THR A 156 -22.43 15.22 -9.41
N LYS A 157 -23.14 15.96 -8.54
CA LYS A 157 -24.43 16.59 -8.89
C LYS A 157 -24.29 17.62 -10.02
N ALA A 158 -23.21 18.40 -10.03
CA ALA A 158 -22.96 19.38 -11.08
C ALA A 158 -22.66 18.70 -12.44
N ILE A 159 -21.83 17.66 -12.44
CA ILE A 159 -21.51 16.86 -13.63
C ILE A 159 -22.77 16.21 -14.21
N GLY A 160 -23.62 15.60 -13.36
CA GLY A 160 -24.89 15.00 -13.81
C GLY A 160 -25.79 16.00 -14.53
N LYS A 161 -25.94 17.22 -13.97
CA LYS A 161 -26.74 18.29 -14.61
C LYS A 161 -26.17 18.72 -15.97
N LEU A 162 -24.85 18.79 -16.09
CA LEU A 162 -24.19 19.13 -17.36
C LEU A 162 -24.42 18.04 -18.41
N TRP A 163 -24.32 16.77 -18.02
CA TRP A 163 -24.65 15.63 -18.89
C TRP A 163 -26.11 15.65 -19.33
N ASP A 164 -27.06 15.86 -18.42
CA ASP A 164 -28.49 15.94 -18.75
C ASP A 164 -28.76 17.06 -19.76
N ARG A 165 -28.10 18.21 -19.58
CA ARG A 165 -28.20 19.34 -20.52
C ARG A 165 -27.61 18.99 -21.88
N ALA A 166 -26.39 18.46 -21.91
CA ALA A 166 -25.71 18.07 -23.15
C ALA A 166 -26.50 17.00 -23.91
N ALA A 167 -27.06 16.00 -23.20
CA ALA A 167 -27.91 14.96 -23.78
C ALA A 167 -29.18 15.55 -24.40
N LYS A 168 -29.87 16.47 -23.71
CA LYS A 168 -31.05 17.17 -24.25
C LYS A 168 -30.72 17.97 -25.51
N GLU A 169 -29.61 18.70 -25.50
CA GLU A 169 -29.14 19.48 -26.65
C GLU A 169 -28.78 18.58 -27.86
N LEU A 170 -28.18 17.41 -27.61
CA LEU A 170 -27.90 16.41 -28.65
C LEU A 170 -29.18 15.82 -29.23
N VAL A 171 -30.10 15.35 -28.40
CA VAL A 171 -31.39 14.77 -28.87
C VAL A 171 -32.18 15.78 -29.69
N ALA A 172 -32.24 17.05 -29.25
CA ALA A 172 -32.93 18.11 -29.97
C ALA A 172 -32.33 18.38 -31.37
N LYS A 173 -31.01 18.20 -31.54
CA LYS A 173 -30.34 18.36 -32.85
C LYS A 173 -30.55 17.19 -33.80
N PHE A 174 -30.78 15.98 -33.30
CA PHE A 174 -31.03 14.79 -34.13
C PHE A 174 -32.52 14.52 -34.39
N ALA A 175 -33.41 15.22 -33.69
CA ALA A 175 -34.86 15.18 -33.90
C ALA A 175 -35.37 16.27 -34.86
N ALA A 176 -34.48 17.14 -35.36
CA ALA A 176 -34.73 18.18 -36.35
C ALA A 176 -34.10 17.79 -37.69
#